data_AF-A0A442RBM9-F1
#
_entry.id   AF-A0A442RBM9-F1
#
_cell.length_a   1.000
_cell.length_b   1.000
_cell.length_c   1.000
_cell.angle_alpha   90.00
_cell.angle_beta   90.00
_cell.angle_gamma   90.00
#
_symmetry.space_group_name_H-M   'P 1'
#
loop_
_entity.id
_entity.type
_entity.pdbx_description
1 polymer ?
#
loop_
_entity_poly.entity_id
_entity_poly.type
_entity_poly.pdbx_seq_one_letter_code
_entity_poly.pdbx_strand_id
1 'polypeptide(L)'
;ELHPPHKNQVGLIADRKGESARSPSKLLESCLRMRPDRIILGEIRGIEAYDFLEAVNTGHPGAITTIHADSPELAFDRLALMVMRSGVQMSHGEIINYAKKTIDLVIQVGRRNGKRGVLEINLPSQN
;
A
#
# COMPACT_ATOMS: atom_id res chain seq x y z
N GLU A 1 5.13 -2.07 -15.81
CA GLU A 1 3.94 -1.25 -15.51
C GLU A 1 4.30 0.07 -14.83
N LEU A 2 5.20 0.09 -13.82
CA LEU A 2 5.74 1.35 -13.29
C LEU A 2 6.99 1.78 -14.06
N HIS A 3 6.91 2.94 -14.72
CA HIS A 3 8.05 3.60 -15.36
C HIS A 3 8.11 5.07 -14.93
N PRO A 4 8.49 5.36 -13.66
CA PRO A 4 8.68 6.74 -13.23
C PRO A 4 9.70 7.46 -14.14
N PRO A 5 9.47 8.76 -14.43
CA PRO A 5 10.38 9.53 -15.28
C PRO A 5 11.70 9.90 -14.56
N HIS A 6 11.85 9.53 -13.28
CA HIS A 6 13.00 9.86 -12.45
C HIS A 6 14.24 9.07 -12.88
N LYS A 7 15.40 9.75 -12.99
CA LYS A 7 16.66 9.12 -13.38
C LYS A 7 17.20 8.14 -12.34
N ASN A 8 17.10 8.48 -11.05
CA ASN A 8 17.55 7.63 -9.95
C ASN A 8 16.39 6.76 -9.48
N GLN A 9 16.32 5.54 -9.99
CA GLN A 9 15.29 4.58 -9.62
C GLN A 9 15.83 3.15 -9.72
N VAL A 10 15.30 2.28 -8.88
CA VAL A 10 15.57 0.84 -8.94
C VAL A 10 14.23 0.10 -8.99
N GLY A 11 14.05 -0.73 -10.02
CA GLY A 11 12.89 -1.59 -10.14
C GLY A 11 13.12 -2.93 -9.46
N LEU A 12 12.30 -3.25 -8.45
CA LEU A 12 12.27 -4.57 -7.82
C LEU A 12 11.04 -5.34 -8.35
N ILE A 13 11.25 -6.55 -8.88
CA ILE A 13 10.19 -7.35 -9.50
C ILE A 13 9.96 -8.61 -8.68
N ALA A 14 8.75 -8.71 -8.13
CA ALA A 14 8.31 -9.87 -7.36
C ALA A 14 7.98 -11.06 -8.26
N ASP A 15 8.22 -12.26 -7.74
CA ASP A 15 7.73 -13.49 -8.34
C ASP A 15 6.30 -13.80 -7.91
N ARG A 16 5.53 -14.45 -8.79
CA ARG A 16 4.17 -14.93 -8.50
C ARG A 16 4.14 -16.33 -7.87
N LYS A 17 5.29 -16.92 -7.58
CA LYS A 17 5.39 -18.27 -6.98
C LYS A 17 5.29 -18.17 -5.46
N GLY A 18 4.46 -19.02 -4.85
CA GLY A 18 4.48 -19.21 -3.40
C GLY A 18 5.88 -19.58 -2.92
N GLU A 19 6.32 -19.00 -1.79
CA GLU A 19 7.63 -19.23 -1.16
C GLU A 19 8.85 -18.67 -1.92
N SER A 20 8.68 -17.78 -2.90
CA SER A 20 9.82 -17.14 -3.56
C SER A 20 10.66 -16.30 -2.57
N ALA A 21 11.99 -16.29 -2.81
CA ALA A 21 12.89 -15.32 -2.19
C ALA A 21 12.60 -13.87 -2.64
N ARG A 22 11.83 -13.69 -3.72
CA ARG A 22 11.39 -12.39 -4.27
C ARG A 22 9.89 -12.17 -4.07
N SER A 23 9.39 -12.42 -2.86
CA SER A 23 8.02 -12.02 -2.50
C SER A 23 7.94 -10.49 -2.35
N PRO A 24 6.74 -9.87 -2.51
CA PRO A 24 6.58 -8.43 -2.30
C PRO A 24 7.09 -7.95 -0.93
N SER A 25 6.77 -8.68 0.14
CA SER A 25 7.25 -8.42 1.51
C SER A 25 8.78 -8.41 1.60
N LYS A 26 9.47 -9.46 1.10
CA LYS A 26 10.95 -9.53 1.09
C LYS A 26 11.59 -8.42 0.25
N LEU A 27 10.98 -8.07 -0.88
CA LEU A 27 11.48 -6.98 -1.72
C LEU A 27 11.30 -5.62 -1.04
N LEU A 28 10.21 -5.43 -0.30
CA LEU A 28 10.01 -4.23 0.50
C LEU A 28 11.04 -4.14 1.63
N GLU A 29 11.30 -5.22 2.37
CA GLU A 29 12.38 -5.27 3.36
C GLU A 29 13.77 -4.98 2.74
N SER A 30 14.03 -5.47 1.54
CA SER A 30 15.26 -5.15 0.81
C SER A 30 15.31 -3.68 0.42
N CYS A 31 14.18 -3.12 -0.05
CA CYS A 31 14.05 -1.72 -0.44
C CYS A 31 14.45 -0.79 0.71
N LEU A 32 14.04 -1.08 1.95
CA LEU A 32 14.38 -0.27 3.13
C LEU A 32 15.88 -0.14 3.39
N ARG A 33 16.69 -1.10 2.90
CA ARG A 33 18.17 -1.06 3.00
C ARG A 33 18.85 -0.31 1.84
N MET A 34 18.08 0.08 0.82
CA MET A 34 18.58 0.78 -0.36
C MET A 34 18.47 2.31 -0.22
N ARG A 35 18.04 2.80 0.95
CA ARG A 35 17.82 4.23 1.25
C ARG A 35 16.93 4.92 0.19
N PRO A 36 15.69 4.44 -0.02
CA PRO A 36 14.80 5.04 -0.99
C PRO A 36 14.26 6.37 -0.46
N ASP A 37 14.18 7.40 -1.31
CA ASP A 37 13.49 8.64 -0.94
C ASP A 37 11.95 8.47 -0.98
N ARG A 38 11.47 7.57 -1.85
CA ARG A 38 10.05 7.24 -2.04
C ARG A 38 9.92 5.75 -2.37
N ILE A 39 8.88 5.12 -1.83
CA ILE A 39 8.54 3.73 -2.15
C ILE A 39 7.26 3.72 -2.98
N ILE A 40 7.32 3.15 -4.19
CA ILE A 40 6.13 2.93 -5.01
C ILE A 40 5.90 1.42 -5.08
N LEU A 41 4.98 0.94 -4.26
CA LEU A 41 4.53 -0.44 -4.30
C LEU A 41 3.42 -0.56 -5.35
N GLY A 42 3.55 -1.46 -6.31
CA GLY A 42 2.57 -1.55 -7.41
C GLY A 42 1.15 -1.80 -6.91
N GLU A 43 0.98 -2.80 -6.06
CA GLU A 43 -0.30 -3.18 -5.47
C GLU A 43 -0.09 -3.97 -4.19
N ILE A 44 -1.02 -3.83 -3.24
CA ILE A 44 -1.10 -4.67 -2.04
C ILE A 44 -2.16 -5.74 -2.26
N ARG A 45 -1.80 -6.99 -2.01
CA ARG A 45 -2.65 -8.18 -2.15
C ARG A 45 -2.68 -9.09 -0.92
N GLY A 46 -1.71 -8.98 -0.02
CA GLY A 46 -1.59 -9.89 1.11
C GLY A 46 -0.78 -9.31 2.28
N ILE A 47 0.05 -10.16 2.88
CA ILE A 47 0.76 -9.88 4.13
C ILE A 47 1.69 -8.67 4.05
N GLU A 48 2.14 -8.30 2.85
CA GLU A 48 2.95 -7.10 2.60
C GLU A 48 2.23 -5.79 2.96
N ALA A 49 0.92 -5.83 3.22
CA ALA A 49 0.15 -4.71 3.73
C ALA A 49 0.74 -4.14 5.02
N TYR A 50 1.15 -5.00 5.95
CA TYR A 50 1.71 -4.56 7.23
C TYR A 50 3.09 -3.95 7.04
N ASP A 51 3.96 -4.64 6.29
CA ASP A 51 5.30 -4.14 5.95
C ASP A 51 5.25 -2.78 5.25
N PHE A 52 4.24 -2.55 4.40
CA PHE A 52 4.02 -1.25 3.75
C PHE A 52 3.67 -0.17 4.77
N LEU A 53 2.72 -0.41 5.66
CA LEU A 53 2.35 0.55 6.70
C LEU A 53 3.54 0.89 7.62
N GLU A 54 4.31 -0.12 8.03
CA GLU A 54 5.54 0.07 8.81
C GLU A 54 6.56 0.89 8.03
N ALA A 55 6.78 0.60 6.74
CA ALA A 55 7.71 1.34 5.90
C ALA A 55 7.37 2.84 5.81
N VAL A 56 6.08 3.18 5.68
CA VAL A 56 5.62 4.58 5.65
C VAL A 56 5.88 5.27 6.99
N ASN A 57 5.54 4.62 8.11
CA ASN A 57 5.73 5.22 9.44
C ASN A 57 7.20 5.31 9.88
N THR A 58 8.07 4.42 9.40
CA THR A 58 9.49 4.34 9.82
C THR A 58 10.45 5.21 9.01
N GLY A 59 9.94 6.22 8.31
CA GLY A 59 10.77 7.28 7.71
C GLY A 59 10.82 7.29 6.18
N HIS A 60 9.82 6.71 5.50
CA HIS A 60 9.68 6.78 4.04
C HIS A 60 8.37 7.49 3.64
N PRO A 61 8.27 8.82 3.86
CA PRO A 61 7.06 9.57 3.58
C PRO A 61 6.73 9.60 2.07
N GLY A 62 5.44 9.77 1.75
CA GLY A 62 4.92 9.82 0.37
C GLY A 62 5.16 8.55 -0.43
N ALA A 63 5.13 7.40 0.25
CA ALA A 63 4.96 6.14 -0.41
C ALA A 63 3.60 6.10 -1.14
N ILE A 64 3.55 5.36 -2.25
CA ILE A 64 2.36 5.23 -3.09
C ILE A 64 2.10 3.75 -3.31
N THR A 65 0.84 3.35 -3.22
CA THR A 65 0.40 2.00 -3.54
C THR A 65 -1.00 1.98 -4.12
N THR A 66 -1.41 0.83 -4.63
CA THR A 66 -2.78 0.57 -5.05
C THR A 66 -3.39 -0.59 -4.26
N ILE A 67 -4.69 -0.52 -4.04
CA ILE A 67 -5.49 -1.61 -3.46
C ILE A 67 -6.83 -1.64 -4.19
N HIS A 68 -7.33 -2.85 -4.45
CA HIS A 68 -8.65 -3.01 -5.03
C HIS A 68 -9.73 -2.82 -3.95
N ALA A 69 -10.61 -1.85 -4.11
CA ALA A 69 -11.76 -1.64 -3.24
C ALA A 69 -12.85 -0.84 -3.95
N ASP A 70 -14.09 -1.01 -3.52
CA ASP A 70 -15.26 -0.33 -4.10
C ASP A 70 -15.57 1.02 -3.44
N SER A 71 -14.89 1.37 -2.34
CA SER A 71 -14.88 2.70 -1.73
C SER A 71 -13.60 2.90 -0.91
N PRO A 72 -13.25 4.14 -0.52
CA PRO A 72 -12.14 4.40 0.40
C PRO A 72 -12.29 3.68 1.75
N GLU A 73 -13.49 3.62 2.33
CA GLU A 73 -13.75 2.91 3.59
C GLU A 73 -13.47 1.41 3.45
N LEU A 74 -14.00 0.80 2.38
CA LEU A 74 -13.76 -0.61 2.08
C LEU A 74 -12.28 -0.89 1.78
N ALA A 75 -11.52 0.10 1.33
CA ALA A 75 -10.06 -0.03 1.16
C ALA A 75 -9.37 -0.21 2.52
N PHE A 76 -9.78 0.54 3.55
CA PHE A 76 -9.26 0.37 4.91
C PHE A 76 -9.66 -0.97 5.52
N ASP A 77 -10.91 -1.41 5.35
CA ASP A 77 -11.36 -2.72 5.82
C ASP A 77 -10.54 -3.84 5.16
N ARG A 78 -10.35 -3.76 3.84
CA ARG A 78 -9.58 -4.75 3.09
C ARG A 78 -8.11 -4.76 3.50
N LEU A 79 -7.52 -3.59 3.68
CA LEU A 79 -6.15 -3.44 4.19
C LEU A 79 -6.02 -4.07 5.58
N ALA A 80 -6.97 -3.81 6.48
CA ALA A 80 -6.97 -4.39 7.81
C ALA A 80 -7.06 -5.92 7.79
N LEU A 81 -7.95 -6.49 6.96
CA LEU A 81 -8.04 -7.94 6.77
C LEU A 81 -6.74 -8.54 6.21
N MET A 82 -6.00 -7.82 5.35
CA MET A 82 -4.70 -8.27 4.85
C MET A 82 -3.63 -8.24 5.94
N VAL A 83 -3.58 -7.17 6.74
CA VAL A 83 -2.67 -7.05 7.90
C VAL A 83 -2.93 -8.15 8.92
N MET A 84 -4.20 -8.46 9.24
CA MET A 84 -4.53 -9.52 10.19
C MET A 84 -3.97 -10.89 9.78
N ARG A 85 -3.78 -11.15 8.48
CA ARG A 85 -3.17 -12.39 7.98
C ARG A 85 -1.67 -12.48 8.21
N SER A 86 -1.00 -11.37 8.53
CA SER A 86 0.43 -11.36 8.87
C SER A 86 0.73 -11.91 10.28
N GLY A 87 -0.30 -12.10 11.11
CA GLY A 87 -0.16 -12.62 12.48
C GLY A 87 0.04 -11.56 13.56
N VAL A 88 -0.01 -10.26 13.20
CA VAL A 88 0.02 -9.13 14.13
C VAL A 88 -1.14 -9.22 15.13
N GLN A 89 -0.84 -9.02 16.41
CA GLN A 89 -1.79 -9.07 17.52
C GLN A 89 -2.50 -7.71 17.69
N MET A 90 -3.23 -7.28 16.67
CA MET A 90 -4.07 -6.07 16.69
C MET A 90 -5.48 -6.45 16.26
N SER A 91 -6.48 -5.83 16.90
CA SER A 91 -7.86 -5.91 16.46
C SER A 91 -8.05 -5.19 15.11
N HIS A 92 -9.11 -5.56 14.39
CA HIS A 92 -9.49 -4.91 13.13
C HIS A 92 -9.60 -3.39 13.27
N GLY A 93 -10.21 -2.90 14.36
CA GLY A 93 -10.35 -1.47 14.63
C GLY A 93 -9.02 -0.77 14.91
N GLU A 94 -8.10 -1.42 15.63
CA GLU A 94 -6.76 -0.87 15.87
C GLU A 94 -5.96 -0.73 14.56
N ILE A 95 -6.07 -1.72 13.67
CA ILE A 95 -5.39 -1.66 12.37
C ILE A 95 -5.96 -0.56 11.48
N ILE A 96 -7.29 -0.40 11.43
CA ILE A 96 -7.90 0.71 10.69
C ILE A 96 -7.44 2.05 11.26
N ASN A 97 -7.46 2.21 12.59
CA ASN A 97 -7.01 3.45 13.24
C ASN A 97 -5.54 3.74 12.95
N TYR A 98 -4.69 2.71 12.94
CA TYR A 98 -3.29 2.83 12.55
C TYR A 98 -3.16 3.27 11.09
N ALA A 99 -3.81 2.57 10.17
CA ALA A 99 -3.78 2.88 8.75
C ALA A 99 -4.29 4.29 8.43
N LYS A 100 -5.36 4.76 9.06
CA LYS A 100 -5.91 6.12 8.87
C LYS A 100 -4.96 7.22 9.36
N LYS A 101 -4.12 6.95 10.35
CA LYS A 101 -3.08 7.88 10.80
C LYS A 101 -1.85 7.90 9.89
N THR A 102 -1.62 6.82 9.16
CA THR A 102 -0.47 6.63 8.28
C THR A 102 -0.74 7.04 6.83
N ILE A 103 -1.98 6.88 6.36
CA ILE A 103 -2.38 7.16 4.99
C ILE A 103 -3.01 8.55 4.90
N ASP A 104 -2.32 9.47 4.23
CA ASP A 104 -2.76 10.86 4.10
C ASP A 104 -3.92 11.04 3.10
N LEU A 105 -3.97 10.21 2.06
CA LEU A 105 -4.87 10.39 0.92
C LEU A 105 -5.24 9.06 0.29
N VAL A 106 -6.54 8.87 0.04
CA VAL A 106 -7.07 7.76 -0.76
C VAL A 106 -7.82 8.35 -1.96
N ILE A 107 -7.38 7.99 -3.17
CA ILE A 107 -8.05 8.37 -4.42
C ILE A 107 -8.74 7.13 -4.98
N GLN A 108 -10.07 7.12 -4.95
CA GLN A 108 -10.84 6.07 -5.60
C GLN A 108 -10.93 6.35 -7.10
N VAL A 109 -10.45 5.41 -7.92
CA VAL A 109 -10.55 5.46 -9.38
C VAL A 109 -11.50 4.39 -9.86
N GLY A 110 -12.44 4.75 -10.71
CA GLY A 110 -13.41 3.82 -11.26
C GLY A 110 -14.02 4.31 -12.56
N ARG A 111 -15.20 3.78 -12.92
CA ARG A 111 -15.96 4.24 -14.09
C ARG A 111 -17.31 4.78 -13.65
N ARG A 112 -17.68 5.94 -14.18
CA ARG A 112 -19.03 6.52 -14.05
C ARG A 112 -19.56 6.79 -15.45
N ASN A 113 -20.73 6.24 -15.77
CA ASN A 113 -21.33 6.34 -17.11
C ASN A 113 -20.36 5.90 -18.23
N GLY A 114 -19.64 4.80 -18.01
CA GLY A 114 -18.65 4.26 -18.96
C GLY A 114 -17.31 4.99 -19.04
N LYS A 115 -17.19 6.21 -18.47
CA LYS A 115 -15.95 6.99 -18.48
C LYS A 115 -15.10 6.70 -17.24
N ARG A 116 -13.80 6.47 -17.42
CA ARG A 116 -12.84 6.29 -16.31
C ARG A 116 -12.50 7.64 -15.69
N GLY A 117 -12.46 7.70 -14.37
CA GLY A 117 -12.10 8.92 -13.63
C GLY A 117 -12.00 8.70 -12.13
N VAL A 118 -11.69 9.78 -11.43
CA VAL A 118 -11.76 9.83 -9.95
C VAL A 118 -13.22 9.82 -9.55
N LEU A 119 -13.58 8.91 -8.64
CA LEU A 119 -14.92 8.81 -8.07
C LEU A 119 -15.00 9.55 -6.73
N GLU A 120 -13.95 9.41 -5.91
CA GLU A 120 -13.88 9.98 -4.57
C GLU A 120 -12.44 10.30 -4.19
N ILE A 121 -12.26 11.35 -3.38
CA ILE A 121 -11.00 11.73 -2.75
C ILE A 121 -11.26 11.78 -1.25
N ASN A 122 -10.58 10.93 -0.49
CA ASN A 122 -10.72 10.82 0.96
C ASN A 122 -9.39 11.23 1.63
N LEU A 123 -9.49 12.07 2.67
CA LEU A 123 -8.37 12.56 3.49
C LEU A 123 -8.53 12.00 4.92
N PRO A 124 -8.01 10.79 5.20
CA PRO A 124 -8.32 10.07 6.43
C PRO A 124 -7.83 10.76 7.71
N SER A 125 -6.71 11.46 7.63
CA SER A 125 -6.09 12.16 8.76
C SER A 125 -6.79 13.47 9.14
N GLN A 126 -7.74 13.95 8.34
CA GLN A 126 -8.50 15.18 8.58
C GLN A 126 -9.94 14.94 9.09
N ASN A 127 -10.35 13.68 9.24
CA ASN A 127 -11.69 13.28 9.69
C ASN A 127 -11.68 12.69 11.11
#